data_AF-A0A496UVQ5-F1
#
_entry.id   AF-A0A496UVQ5-F1
#
_cell.length_a   1.000
_cell.length_b   1.000
_cell.length_c   1.000
_cell.angle_alpha   90.00
_cell.angle_beta   90.00
_cell.angle_gamma   90.00
#
_symmetry.space_group_name_H-M   'P 1'
#
loop_
_entity.id
_entity.type
_entity.pdbx_description
1 polymer ?
#
loop_
_entity_poly.entity_id
_entity_poly.type
_entity_poly.pdbx_seq_one_letter_code
_entity_poly.pdbx_strand_id
1 'polypeptide(L)' 'MPRTEAARTRHLDQMQRALEEGLKAIAAASSPAEANAARDRARSRLESIGFRSARVEDDLD' A
#
# COMPACT_ATOMS: atom_id res chain seq x y z
N MET A 1 19.14 -14.93 -10.28
CA MET A 1 17.81 -14.81 -9.65
C MET A 1 17.15 -13.46 -10.01
N PRO A 2 16.70 -13.20 -11.26
CA PRO A 2 16.17 -11.89 -11.66
C PRO A 2 14.65 -11.70 -11.45
N ARG A 3 13.87 -12.77 -11.28
CA ARG A 3 12.40 -12.70 -11.17
C ARG A 3 11.91 -12.15 -9.82
N THR A 4 12.62 -12.46 -8.74
CA THR A 4 12.28 -12.03 -7.37
C THR A 4 12.55 -10.53 -7.15
N GLU A 5 13.62 -10.00 -7.73
CA GLU A 5 13.96 -8.58 -7.63
C GLU A 5 12.90 -7.69 -8.33
N ALA A 6 12.48 -8.05 -9.53
CA ALA A 6 11.43 -7.32 -10.25
C ALA A 6 10.04 -7.42 -9.60
N ALA A 7 9.76 -8.50 -8.85
CA ALA A 7 8.54 -8.62 -8.05
C ALA A 7 8.60 -7.73 -6.81
N ARG A 8 9.74 -7.72 -6.12
CA ARG A 8 10.01 -6.86 -4.96
C ARG A 8 9.94 -5.37 -5.30
N THR A 9 10.54 -4.94 -6.41
CA THR A 9 10.47 -3.54 -6.86
C THR A 9 9.03 -3.12 -7.11
N ARG A 10 8.26 -3.93 -7.85
CA ARG A 10 6.83 -3.64 -8.12
C ARG A 10 6.01 -3.58 -6.85
N HIS A 11 6.31 -4.42 -5.86
CA HIS A 11 5.64 -4.39 -4.56
C HIS A 11 5.93 -3.08 -3.80
N LEU A 12 7.20 -2.69 -3.71
CA LEU A 12 7.61 -1.44 -3.06
C LEU A 12 7.01 -0.21 -3.75
N ASP A 13 6.97 -0.19 -5.09
CA ASP A 13 6.34 0.89 -5.85
C ASP A 13 4.84 1.01 -5.54
N GLN A 14 4.14 -0.11 -5.41
CA GLN A 14 2.72 -0.13 -5.05
C GLN A 14 2.49 0.38 -3.63
N MET A 15 3.33 -0.05 -2.68
CA MET A 15 3.30 0.44 -1.30
C MET A 15 3.53 1.96 -1.24
N GLN A 16 4.55 2.46 -1.95
CA GLN A 16 4.88 3.87 -1.97
C GLN A 16 3.75 4.72 -2.58
N ARG A 17 3.17 4.29 -3.70
CA ARG A 17 2.03 4.99 -4.31
C ARG A 17 0.82 5.04 -3.39
N ALA A 18 0.48 3.93 -2.74
CA ALA A 18 -0.65 3.88 -1.81
C ALA A 18 -0.42 4.79 -0.59
N LEU A 19 0.82 4.89 -0.10
CA LEU A 19 1.19 5.82 0.97
C LEU A 19 1.04 7.28 0.51
N GLU A 20 1.58 7.64 -0.65
CA GLU A 20 1.50 9.00 -1.19
C GLU A 20 0.05 9.43 -1.44
N GLU A 21 -0.78 8.56 -2.01
CA GLU A 21 -2.22 8.78 -2.20
C GLU A 21 -2.92 9.00 -0.85
N GLY A 22 -2.60 8.18 0.16
CA GLY A 22 -3.13 8.31 1.51
C GLY A 22 -2.78 9.65 2.16
N LEU A 23 -1.50 10.04 2.08
CA LEU A 23 -1.01 11.31 2.62
C LEU A 23 -1.67 12.52 1.93
N LYS A 24 -1.82 12.48 0.59
CA LYS A 24 -2.54 13.51 -0.16
C LYS A 24 -4.00 13.62 0.28
N ALA A 25 -4.68 12.50 0.47
CA ALA A 25 -6.07 12.48 0.91
C ALA A 25 -6.24 13.00 2.35
N ILE A 26 -5.29 12.70 3.24
CA ILE A 26 -5.26 13.24 4.61
C ILE A 26 -5.02 14.75 4.58
N ALA A 27 -4.07 15.23 3.76
CA ALA A 27 -3.75 16.65 3.64
C ALA A 27 -4.89 17.47 3.00
N ALA A 28 -5.69 16.85 2.12
CA ALA A 28 -6.85 17.49 1.49
C ALA A 28 -8.13 17.44 2.35
N ALA A 29 -8.11 16.73 3.49
CA ALA A 29 -9.27 16.62 4.35
C ALA A 29 -9.61 17.97 5.00
N SER A 30 -10.90 18.33 4.97
CA SER A 30 -11.40 19.59 5.54
C SER A 30 -11.86 19.44 7.00
N SER A 31 -11.85 18.21 7.54
CA SER A 31 -12.20 17.92 8.92
C SER A 31 -11.37 16.78 9.52
N PRO A 32 -11.25 16.70 10.86
CA PRO A 32 -10.63 15.56 11.52
C PRO A 32 -11.27 14.21 11.18
N ALA A 33 -12.59 14.18 10.99
CA ALA A 33 -13.31 12.96 10.62
C ALA A 33 -12.93 12.48 9.20
N GLU A 34 -12.82 13.40 8.25
CA GLU A 34 -12.37 13.08 6.89
C GLU A 34 -10.90 12.62 6.86
N ALA A 35 -10.04 13.25 7.67
CA ALA A 35 -8.64 12.86 7.79
C ALA A 35 -8.51 11.44 8.36
N ASN A 36 -9.31 11.09 9.37
CA ASN A 36 -9.37 9.75 9.93
C ASN A 36 -9.88 8.72 8.90
N ALA A 37 -10.96 9.03 8.18
CA ALA A 37 -11.45 8.17 7.11
C ALA A 37 -10.44 7.99 5.96
N ALA A 38 -9.64 9.03 5.66
CA ALA A 38 -8.53 8.94 4.70
C ALA A 38 -7.39 8.04 5.23
N ARG A 39 -7.02 8.17 6.51
CA ARG A 39 -6.05 7.27 7.17
C ARG A 39 -6.49 5.82 7.13
N ASP A 40 -7.74 5.53 7.48
CA ASP A 40 -8.24 4.15 7.54
C ASP A 40 -8.27 3.51 6.15
N ARG A 41 -8.66 4.26 5.12
CA ARG A 41 -8.60 3.82 3.72
C ARG A 41 -7.15 3.56 3.27
N ALA A 42 -6.23 4.46 3.58
CA ALA A 42 -4.82 4.30 3.24
C ALA A 42 -4.22 3.06 3.91
N ARG A 43 -4.52 2.86 5.20
CA ARG A 43 -4.11 1.68 5.97
C ARG A 43 -4.64 0.40 5.36
N SER A 44 -5.94 0.31 5.08
CA SER A 44 -6.55 -0.88 4.48
C SER A 44 -5.94 -1.21 3.11
N ARG A 45 -5.62 -0.19 2.31
CA ARG A 45 -4.98 -0.37 1.00
C ARG A 45 -3.54 -0.90 1.13
N LEU A 46 -2.77 -0.36 2.07
CA LEU A 46 -1.42 -0.86 2.39
C LEU A 46 -1.46 -2.31 2.88
N GLU A 47 -2.35 -2.63 3.82
CA GLU A 47 -2.54 -4.01 4.32
C GLU A 47 -2.92 -4.98 3.18
N SER A 48 -3.80 -4.56 2.27
CA SER A 48 -4.19 -5.36 1.10
C SER A 48 -3.04 -5.62 0.11
N ILE A 49 -2.12 -4.66 -0.05
CA ILE A 49 -0.92 -4.83 -0.90
C ILE A 49 0.09 -5.73 -0.18
N GLY A 50 0.31 -5.55 1.12
CA GLY A 50 1.17 -6.39 1.95
C GLY A 50 0.73 -7.85 1.95
N PHE A 51 -0.55 -8.13 2.18
CA PHE A 51 -1.10 -9.49 2.19
C PHE A 51 -1.01 -10.18 0.82
N ARG A 52 -1.18 -9.42 -0.27
CA ARG A 52 -1.01 -9.96 -1.63
C ARG A 52 0.42 -10.39 -1.91
N SER A 53 1.41 -9.70 -1.35
CA SER A 53 2.81 -10.04 -1.55
C SER A 53 3.19 -11.30 -0.78
N ALA A 54 2.77 -11.41 0.48
CA ALA A 54 3.01 -12.59 1.30
C ALA A 54 2.45 -13.87 0.65
N ARG A 55 1.25 -13.80 0.05
CA ARG A 55 0.66 -14.95 -0.64
C ARG A 55 1.41 -15.36 -1.91
N VAL A 56 1.98 -14.40 -2.64
CA VAL A 56 2.76 -14.70 -3.85
C VAL A 56 4.12 -15.31 -3.51
N GLU A 57 4.68 -15.03 -2.35
CA GLU A 57 5.89 -15.68 -1.86
C GLU A 57 5.61 -17.13 -1.42
N ASP A 58 4.48 -17.41 -0.75
CA ASP A 58 4.07 -18.78 -0.37
C ASP A 58 3.77 -19.69 -1.58
N ASP A 59 3.28 -19.15 -2.71
CA ASP A 59 2.96 -19.95 -3.91
C ASP A 59 4.22 -20.29 -4.77
N LEU A 60 5.41 -19.84 -4.38
CA LEU A 60 6.67 -20.02 -5.11
C LEU A 60 7.67 -20.99 -4.43
N ASP A 61 7.37 -21.46 -3.22
CA ASP A 61 8.07 -22.54 -2.51
C ASP A 61 7.39 -23.91 -2.73
#